data_AF-A0A914NJB2-F1
#
_entry.id   AF-A0A914NJB2-F1
#
_cell.length_a   1.000
_cell.length_b   1.000
_cell.length_c   1.000
_cell.angle_alpha   90.00
_cell.angle_beta   90.00
_cell.angle_gamma   90.00
#
_symmetry.space_group_name_H-M   'P 1'
#
loop_
_entity.id
_entity.type
_entity.pdbx_description
1 polymer ?
#
loop_
_entity_poly.entity_id
_entity_poly.type
_entity_poly.pdbx_seq_one_letter_code
_entity_poly.pdbx_strand_id
1 'polypeptide(L)'
;MQLDSTIAGQENDDEYVADALLAVKLNFVSSTDEIDKSPEYSPEFAYQHFGETEKIVGYKNLSVNVIYSDASLFLTSLVKYDVILNGNSAIQADNIVEKIKDALPSTQLDAYLPFDKFKDKLVEQTKFRPYGELISKFYIEQ
;
A
#
# COMPACT_ATOMS: atom_id res chain seq x y z
N MET A 1 0.17 -34.03 -43.69
CA MET A 1 0.88 -34.24 -42.42
C MET A 1 0.52 -33.05 -41.55
N GLN A 2 -0.32 -33.28 -40.54
CA GLN A 2 -0.90 -32.24 -39.69
C GLN A 2 0.17 -31.54 -38.86
N LEU A 3 0.01 -30.22 -38.69
CA LEU A 3 0.70 -29.40 -37.70
C LEU A 3 0.23 -29.82 -36.31
N ASP A 4 1.15 -30.29 -35.47
CA ASP A 4 0.96 -30.30 -34.02
C ASP A 4 1.92 -29.27 -33.41
N SER A 5 1.51 -28.00 -33.43
CA SER A 5 2.02 -27.01 -32.49
C SER A 5 1.06 -26.99 -31.30
N THR A 6 1.38 -27.82 -30.30
CA THR A 6 0.73 -27.82 -29.00
C THR A 6 0.70 -26.41 -28.44
N ILE A 7 -0.52 -25.87 -28.32
CA ILE A 7 -0.85 -24.62 -27.66
C ILE A 7 -0.46 -24.79 -26.19
N ALA A 8 0.70 -24.25 -25.81
CA ALA A 8 0.97 -23.95 -24.41
C ALA A 8 -0.13 -22.98 -23.96
N GLY A 9 -0.87 -23.34 -22.90
CA GLY A 9 -1.97 -22.54 -22.39
C GLY A 9 -1.55 -21.10 -22.25
N GLN A 10 -2.30 -20.19 -22.87
CA GLN A 10 -2.22 -18.78 -22.56
C GLN A 10 -2.67 -18.64 -21.10
N GLU A 11 -1.72 -18.61 -20.16
CA GLU A 11 -2.01 -18.01 -18.86
C GLU A 11 -2.50 -16.60 -19.18
N ASN A 12 -3.68 -16.27 -18.66
CA ASN A 12 -4.31 -14.99 -18.96
C ASN A 12 -3.54 -13.94 -18.17
N ASP A 13 -2.49 -13.36 -18.77
CA ASP A 13 -1.59 -12.38 -18.12
C ASP A 13 -2.35 -11.26 -17.40
N ASP A 14 -3.57 -10.93 -17.87
CA ASP A 14 -4.49 -9.99 -17.24
C ASP A 14 -4.83 -10.33 -15.78
N GLU A 15 -4.77 -11.61 -15.38
CA GLU A 15 -5.05 -12.04 -14.00
C GLU A 15 -3.95 -11.65 -13.00
N TYR A 16 -2.76 -11.29 -13.49
CA TYR A 16 -1.62 -10.80 -12.71
C TYR A 16 -1.48 -9.29 -12.76
N VAL A 17 -2.47 -8.59 -13.33
CA VAL A 17 -2.51 -7.14 -13.42
C VAL A 17 -3.63 -6.61 -12.54
N ALA A 18 -3.24 -5.86 -11.50
CA ALA A 18 -4.16 -5.21 -10.59
C ALA A 18 -4.34 -3.73 -10.96
N ASP A 19 -5.55 -3.21 -10.76
CA ASP A 19 -5.82 -1.78 -10.81
C ASP A 19 -5.35 -1.11 -9.51
N ALA A 20 -4.43 -0.14 -9.61
CA ALA A 20 -3.83 0.48 -8.43
C ALA A 20 -4.85 1.22 -7.55
N LEU A 21 -5.85 1.87 -8.16
CA LEU A 21 -6.88 2.63 -7.43
C LEU A 21 -7.83 1.70 -6.66
N LEU A 22 -8.00 0.47 -7.13
CA LEU A 22 -8.80 -0.56 -6.45
C LEU A 22 -7.98 -1.34 -5.42
N ALA A 23 -6.75 -1.72 -5.76
CA ALA A 23 -5.91 -2.59 -4.96
C ALA A 23 -5.28 -1.87 -3.76
N VAL A 24 -4.97 -0.58 -3.88
CA VAL A 24 -4.35 0.21 -2.81
C VAL A 24 -5.43 0.85 -1.94
N LYS A 25 -5.27 0.68 -0.63
CA LYS A 25 -6.08 1.31 0.42
C LYS A 25 -5.19 2.02 1.42
N LEU A 26 -5.71 3.11 1.99
CA LEU A 26 -5.09 3.88 3.05
C LEU A 26 -5.95 3.80 4.30
N ASN A 27 -5.34 3.53 5.44
CA ASN A 27 -6.01 3.50 6.74
C ASN A 27 -5.26 4.39 7.72
N PHE A 28 -5.99 5.07 8.61
CA PHE A 28 -5.44 5.89 9.68
C PHE A 28 -5.91 5.32 11.01
N VAL A 29 -4.96 4.99 11.89
CA VAL A 29 -5.26 4.23 13.11
C VAL A 29 -4.62 4.88 14.33
N SER A 30 -5.36 4.89 15.43
CA SER A 30 -4.90 5.37 16.73
C SER A 30 -4.27 4.22 17.55
N SER A 31 -4.72 2.99 17.33
CA SER A 31 -4.29 1.79 18.09
C SER A 31 -4.22 0.52 17.24
N THR A 32 -3.63 -0.53 17.80
CA THR A 32 -3.54 -1.85 17.12
C THR A 32 -4.91 -2.49 16.90
N ASP A 33 -5.87 -2.23 17.78
CA ASP A 33 -7.23 -2.80 17.70
C ASP A 33 -8.06 -2.19 16.57
N GLU A 34 -7.61 -1.07 16.02
CA GLU A 34 -8.27 -0.32 14.95
C GLU A 34 -7.75 -0.69 13.56
N ILE A 35 -6.66 -1.45 13.45
CA ILE A 35 -6.04 -1.81 12.16
C ILE A 35 -7.07 -2.42 11.20
N ASP A 36 -7.87 -3.38 11.68
CA ASP A 36 -8.87 -4.08 10.86
C ASP A 36 -10.28 -3.45 10.94
N LYS A 37 -10.46 -2.38 11.72
CA LYS A 37 -11.77 -1.75 11.97
C LYS A 37 -11.90 -0.36 11.37
N SER A 38 -10.77 0.27 11.10
CA SER A 38 -10.73 1.64 10.59
C SER A 38 -11.23 1.68 9.15
N PRO A 39 -11.86 2.79 8.74
CA PRO A 39 -12.26 2.98 7.35
C PRO A 39 -11.04 2.95 6.42
N GLU A 40 -11.25 2.32 5.27
CA GLU A 40 -10.28 2.25 4.19
C GLU A 40 -10.58 3.31 3.14
N TYR A 41 -9.56 4.03 2.69
CA TYR A 41 -9.68 5.06 1.67
C TYR A 41 -8.91 4.68 0.42
N SER A 42 -9.49 4.93 -0.75
CA SER A 42 -8.82 4.68 -2.03
C SER A 42 -8.11 5.95 -2.49
N PRO A 43 -6.92 5.86 -3.09
CA PRO A 43 -6.31 7.02 -3.73
C PRO A 43 -7.17 7.45 -4.93
N GLU A 44 -7.19 8.75 -5.21
CA GLU A 44 -7.80 9.28 -6.44
C GLU A 44 -6.86 9.11 -7.64
N PHE A 45 -5.55 9.15 -7.38
CA PHE A 45 -4.50 9.02 -8.40
C PHE A 45 -3.36 8.17 -7.86
N ALA A 46 -2.78 7.33 -8.72
CA ALA A 46 -1.63 6.50 -8.43
C ALA A 46 -0.59 6.46 -9.58
N TYR A 47 -0.83 7.22 -10.67
CA TYR A 47 0.05 7.25 -11.85
C TYR A 47 1.49 7.66 -11.54
N GLN A 48 1.72 8.47 -10.51
CA GLN A 48 3.06 8.88 -10.10
C GLN A 48 3.94 7.69 -9.65
N HIS A 49 3.32 6.60 -9.18
CA HIS A 49 4.02 5.42 -8.67
C HIS A 49 3.91 4.22 -9.61
N PHE A 50 2.77 4.09 -10.30
CA PHE A 50 2.43 2.95 -11.16
C PHE A 50 2.29 3.28 -12.65
N GLY A 51 2.74 4.47 -13.06
CA GLY A 51 2.72 4.94 -14.45
C GLY A 51 1.32 5.34 -14.93
N GLU A 52 1.25 5.87 -16.15
CA GLU A 52 0.02 6.43 -16.76
C GLU A 52 -1.18 5.47 -16.78
N THR A 53 -0.94 4.15 -16.79
CA THR A 53 -2.00 3.15 -16.81
C THR A 53 -2.54 2.80 -15.42
N GLU A 54 -1.86 3.24 -14.35
CA GLU A 54 -2.22 2.97 -12.95
C GLU A 54 -2.42 1.46 -12.67
N LYS A 55 -1.53 0.64 -13.26
CA LYS A 55 -1.57 -0.82 -13.14
C LYS A 55 -0.37 -1.33 -12.36
N ILE A 56 -0.62 -2.36 -11.57
CA ILE A 56 0.38 -3.08 -10.79
C ILE A 56 0.52 -4.48 -11.38
N VAL A 57 1.74 -4.88 -11.73
CA VAL A 57 1.97 -6.12 -12.48
C VAL A 57 2.66 -7.17 -11.61
N GLY A 58 2.27 -8.43 -11.83
CA GLY A 58 2.91 -9.61 -11.27
C GLY A 58 2.19 -10.23 -10.07
N TYR A 59 0.96 -9.80 -9.78
CA TYR A 59 0.22 -10.25 -8.61
C TYR A 59 -1.22 -10.63 -8.95
N LYS A 60 -1.63 -11.84 -8.58
CA LYS A 60 -3.02 -12.27 -8.66
C LYS A 60 -3.77 -11.90 -7.38
N ASN A 61 -4.92 -11.25 -7.53
CA ASN A 61 -5.77 -10.77 -6.43
C ASN A 61 -5.02 -9.89 -5.42
N LEU A 62 -4.24 -8.94 -5.92
CA LEU A 62 -3.47 -8.03 -5.08
C LEU A 62 -4.38 -7.14 -4.21
N SER A 63 -4.04 -7.04 -2.93
CA SER A 63 -4.55 -6.06 -1.99
C SER A 63 -3.39 -5.45 -1.22
N VAL A 64 -3.30 -4.13 -1.22
CA VAL A 64 -2.26 -3.35 -0.53
C VAL A 64 -2.95 -2.40 0.43
N ASN A 65 -2.74 -2.57 1.72
CA ASN A 65 -3.21 -1.61 2.73
C ASN A 65 -2.00 -0.85 3.30
N VAL A 66 -1.95 0.45 3.07
CA VAL A 66 -0.97 1.37 3.67
C VAL A 66 -1.57 1.96 4.93
N ILE A 67 -1.04 1.56 6.07
CA ILE A 67 -1.57 1.91 7.39
C ILE A 67 -0.70 3.03 7.97
N TYR A 68 -1.32 4.18 8.21
CA TYR A 68 -0.73 5.32 8.88
C TYR A 68 -1.16 5.37 10.34
N SER A 69 -0.23 5.80 11.19
CA SER A 69 -0.57 6.28 12.52
C SER A 69 -1.21 7.66 12.40
N ASP A 70 -2.39 7.84 12.98
CA ASP A 70 -3.20 9.05 12.77
C ASP A 70 -2.61 10.34 13.37
N ALA A 71 -1.71 10.22 14.35
CA ALA A 71 -1.10 11.35 15.02
C ALA A 71 0.30 11.69 14.46
N SER A 72 1.14 10.66 14.26
CA SER A 72 2.56 10.86 13.91
C SER A 72 2.91 10.54 12.45
N LEU A 73 1.95 9.99 11.68
CA LEU A 73 2.08 9.63 10.26
C LEU A 73 3.23 8.66 9.95
N PHE A 74 3.75 7.95 10.95
CA PHE A 74 4.53 6.73 10.69
C PHE A 74 3.62 5.72 10.00
N LEU A 75 4.19 4.87 9.16
CA LEU A 75 3.41 3.96 8.34
C LEU A 75 4.01 2.57 8.24
N THR A 76 3.17 1.61 7.89
CA THR A 76 3.54 0.26 7.45
C THR A 76 2.64 -0.11 6.27
N SER A 77 2.92 -1.23 5.61
CA SER A 77 1.99 -1.82 4.65
C SER A 77 1.67 -3.28 4.94
N LEU A 78 0.46 -3.70 4.57
CA LEU A 78 0.05 -5.09 4.47
C LEU A 78 -0.19 -5.39 2.99
N VAL A 79 0.66 -6.23 2.42
CA VAL A 79 0.57 -6.67 1.02
C VAL A 79 0.08 -8.11 1.02
N LYS A 80 -1.09 -8.35 0.42
CA LYS A 80 -1.73 -9.66 0.30
C LYS A 80 -1.96 -9.97 -1.19
N TYR A 81 -1.72 -11.20 -1.58
CA TYR A 81 -1.94 -11.71 -2.93
C TYR A 81 -2.05 -13.23 -2.88
N ASP A 82 -2.68 -13.83 -3.88
CA ASP A 82 -2.81 -15.29 -3.97
C ASP A 82 -1.57 -15.92 -4.61
N VAL A 83 -1.07 -15.30 -5.69
CA VAL A 83 0.08 -15.77 -6.47
C VAL A 83 0.89 -14.57 -6.93
N ILE A 84 2.22 -14.70 -6.90
CA ILE A 84 3.17 -13.75 -7.48
C ILE A 84 3.86 -14.40 -8.67
N LEU A 85 4.04 -13.67 -9.77
CA LEU A 85 4.87 -14.13 -10.88
C LEU A 85 6.31 -14.28 -10.41
N ASN A 86 6.83 -15.51 -10.48
CA ASN A 86 8.21 -15.80 -10.11
C ASN A 86 9.17 -15.32 -11.21
N GLY A 87 10.41 -14.97 -10.84
CA GLY A 87 11.43 -14.39 -11.73
C GLY A 87 11.91 -15.26 -12.91
N ASN A 88 11.29 -16.42 -13.16
CA ASN A 88 11.48 -17.21 -14.37
C ASN A 88 10.56 -16.76 -15.52
N SER A 89 9.63 -15.85 -15.25
CA SER A 89 8.81 -15.19 -16.26
C SER A 89 9.56 -14.00 -16.87
N ALA A 90 9.22 -13.60 -18.10
CA ALA A 90 9.84 -12.45 -18.77
C ALA A 90 9.49 -11.10 -18.10
N ILE A 91 8.52 -11.11 -17.18
CA ILE A 91 7.96 -9.93 -16.50
C ILE A 91 8.29 -10.04 -15.01
N GLN A 92 9.00 -9.06 -14.49
CA GLN A 92 9.28 -8.96 -13.06
C GLN A 92 8.09 -8.30 -12.35
N ALA A 93 7.63 -8.88 -11.24
CA ALA A 93 6.59 -8.29 -10.40
C ALA A 93 7.05 -6.97 -9.77
N ASP A 94 6.13 -6.01 -9.63
CA ASP A 94 6.41 -4.70 -9.06
C ASP A 94 6.78 -4.77 -7.57
N ASN A 95 7.87 -4.14 -7.14
CA ASN A 95 8.20 -4.09 -5.72
C ASN A 95 7.32 -3.07 -4.97
N ILE A 96 6.17 -3.51 -4.47
CA ILE A 96 5.17 -2.67 -3.81
C ILE A 96 5.74 -1.88 -2.62
N VAL A 97 6.59 -2.51 -1.81
CA VAL A 97 7.17 -1.84 -0.63
C VAL A 97 8.13 -0.73 -1.04
N GLU A 98 8.93 -0.96 -2.09
CA GLU A 98 9.79 0.10 -2.65
C GLU A 98 8.95 1.23 -3.24
N LYS A 99 7.90 0.92 -4.01
CA LYS A 99 6.99 1.93 -4.56
C LYS A 99 6.35 2.81 -3.48
N ILE A 100 5.96 2.23 -2.34
CA ILE A 100 5.42 2.99 -1.20
C ILE A 100 6.51 3.88 -0.58
N LYS A 101 7.73 3.37 -0.43
CA LYS A 101 8.85 4.17 0.13
C LYS A 101 9.26 5.31 -0.80
N ASP A 102 9.27 5.08 -2.11
CA ASP A 102 9.58 6.09 -3.12
C ASP A 102 8.51 7.20 -3.17
N ALA A 103 7.29 6.93 -2.69
CA ALA A 103 6.25 7.94 -2.53
C ALA A 103 6.50 8.88 -1.35
N LEU A 104 7.35 8.48 -0.39
CA LEU A 104 7.65 9.31 0.77
C LEU A 104 8.69 10.38 0.42
N PRO A 105 8.60 11.57 1.04
CA PRO A 105 9.69 12.54 0.98
C PRO A 105 11.01 11.89 1.40
N SER A 106 12.12 12.26 0.75
CA SER A 106 13.44 11.70 1.05
C SER A 106 13.88 11.92 2.51
N THR A 107 13.33 12.94 3.18
CA THR A 107 13.55 13.24 4.60
C THR A 107 12.71 12.37 5.55
N GLN A 108 11.82 11.54 5.04
CA GLN A 108 10.85 10.74 5.79
C GLN A 108 10.88 9.25 5.42
N LEU A 109 11.93 8.76 4.77
CA LEU A 109 12.07 7.34 4.44
C LEU A 109 12.00 6.44 5.70
N ASP A 110 12.49 6.93 6.84
CA ASP A 110 12.45 6.25 8.14
C ASP A 110 11.03 6.20 8.77
N ALA A 111 10.05 6.88 8.17
CA ALA A 111 8.65 6.81 8.61
C ALA A 111 8.02 5.45 8.26
N TYR A 112 8.54 4.76 7.24
CA TYR A 112 8.11 3.39 6.93
C TYR A 112 8.75 2.41 7.91
N LEU A 113 7.91 1.73 8.68
CA LEU A 113 8.30 0.77 9.71
C LEU A 113 7.85 -0.65 9.32
N PRO A 114 8.64 -1.68 9.66
CA PRO A 114 8.12 -3.05 9.73
C PRO A 114 6.92 -3.14 10.68
N PHE A 115 5.98 -4.04 10.38
CA PHE A 115 4.69 -4.12 11.08
C PHE A 115 4.81 -4.21 12.61
N ASP A 116 5.76 -4.98 13.15
CA ASP A 116 5.92 -5.10 14.60
C ASP A 116 6.43 -3.79 15.24
N LYS A 117 7.37 -3.09 14.59
CA LYS A 117 7.83 -1.77 15.05
C LYS A 117 6.74 -0.71 14.92
N PHE A 118 5.87 -0.84 13.93
CA PHE A 118 4.73 0.04 13.78
C PHE A 118 3.76 -0.09 14.96
N LYS A 119 3.50 -1.31 15.46
CA LYS A 119 2.68 -1.52 16.66
C LYS A 119 3.27 -0.84 17.89
N ASP A 120 4.58 -0.98 18.10
CA ASP A 120 5.28 -0.28 19.18
C ASP A 120 5.11 1.24 19.03
N LYS A 121 5.18 1.74 17.79
CA LYS A 121 5.00 3.17 17.49
C LYS A 121 3.59 3.68 17.79
N LEU A 122 2.56 2.87 17.55
CA LEU A 122 1.17 3.20 17.91
C LEU A 122 1.00 3.39 19.42
N VAL A 123 1.75 2.65 20.25
CA VAL A 123 1.73 2.85 21.70
C VAL A 123 2.42 4.17 22.07
N GLU A 124 3.55 4.47 21.46
CA GLU A 124 4.30 5.71 21.70
C GLU A 124 3.53 6.97 21.30
N GLN A 125 2.77 6.92 20.19
CA GLN A 125 2.09 8.11 19.66
C GLN A 125 0.96 8.62 20.56
N THR A 126 0.49 7.85 21.55
CA THR A 126 -0.46 8.34 22.57
C THR A 126 0.07 9.56 23.32
N LYS A 127 1.40 9.74 23.32
CA LYS A 127 2.11 10.88 23.91
C LYS A 127 2.42 11.99 22.90
N PHE A 128 2.05 11.82 21.63
CA PHE A 128 2.27 12.79 20.59
C PHE A 128 1.65 14.14 20.94
N ARG A 129 2.33 15.22 20.56
CA ARG A 129 1.83 16.59 20.66
C ARG A 129 2.12 17.28 19.33
N PRO A 130 1.14 18.00 18.75
CA PRO A 130 1.36 18.77 17.54
C PRO A 130 2.54 19.73 17.70
N TYR A 131 3.34 19.86 16.64
CA TYR A 131 4.45 20.80 16.60
C TYR A 131 3.95 22.23 16.39
N GLY A 132 4.71 23.21 16.88
CA GLY A 132 4.43 24.64 16.71
C GLY A 132 3.62 25.25 17.84
N GLU A 133 3.10 26.46 17.60
CA GLU A 133 2.31 27.22 18.56
C GLU A 133 0.82 27.10 18.23
N LEU A 134 -0.03 27.03 19.27
CA LEU A 134 -1.48 27.00 19.10
C LEU A 134 -1.95 28.37 18.58
N ILE A 135 -2.41 28.42 17.33
CA ILE A 135 -2.92 29.65 16.70
C ILE A 135 -4.40 29.86 17.03
N SER A 136 -5.22 28.80 16.94
CA SER A 136 -6.67 28.87 17.18
C SER A 136 -7.22 27.50 17.57
N LYS A 137 -8.38 27.49 18.23
CA LYS A 137 -9.12 26.27 18.61
C LYS A 137 -10.60 26.47 18.32
N PHE A 138 -11.19 25.53 17.60
CA PHE A 138 -12.60 25.53 17.23
C PHE A 138 -13.30 24.30 17.80
N TYR A 139 -14.62 24.38 17.91
CA TYR A 139 -15.47 23.28 18.32
C TYR A 139 -16.54 23.11 17.25
N ILE A 140 -16.75 21.87 16.81
CA ILE A 140 -17.81 21.54 15.87
C ILE A 140 -19.03 21.16 16.71
N GLU A 141 -20.15 21.86 16.52
CA GLU A 141 -21.43 21.44 17.10
C GLU A 141 -21.88 20.15 16.40
N GLN A 142 -22.20 19.12 17.19
CA GLN A 142 -22.65 17.81 16.70
C GLN A 142 -24.13 17.82 16.34
#